data_AF-A0A8B6BW18-F1
#
_entry.id   AF-A0A8B6BW18-F1
#
_cell.length_a   1.000
_cell.length_b   1.000
_cell.length_c   1.000
_cell.angle_alpha   90.00
_cell.angle_beta   90.00
_cell.angle_gamma   90.00
#
_symmetry.space_group_name_H-M   'P 1'
#
loop_
_entity.id
_entity.type
_entity.pdbx_description
1 polymer ?
#
loop_
_entity_poly.entity_id
_entity_poly.type
_entity_poly.pdbx_seq_one_letter_code
_entity_poly.pdbx_strand_id
1 'polypeptide(L)'
;MKNGVGMHRKDRLDIEQRIFGRNGISNADDSAVFEEKSEEVEEFCKEKFPSLKGYFSTVLKPVLKGKIYEPQNAGRIERDRTNNNSESYNHVLKIAVDWKPQSLVDFVIKMTDMVEANYKDLRRAVIGRGPYTLSSTHEHFLKD
;
A
#
# COMPACT_ATOMS: atom_id res chain seq x y z
N MET A 1 26.27 16.11 12.69
CA MET A 1 24.79 16.07 12.86
C MET A 1 24.38 14.62 13.14
N LYS A 2 23.60 14.40 14.19
CA LYS A 2 23.24 13.07 14.72
C LYS A 2 22.40 12.28 13.71
N ASN A 3 22.96 11.19 13.17
CA ASN A 3 22.17 10.08 12.64
C ASN A 3 21.84 9.16 13.83
N GLY A 4 20.58 8.78 14.05
CA GLY A 4 20.28 7.63 14.90
C GLY A 4 19.07 7.75 15.84
N VAL A 5 17.93 8.24 15.36
CA VAL A 5 16.64 7.83 15.92
C VAL A 5 15.86 7.17 14.78
N GLY A 6 15.65 5.85 14.88
CA GLY A 6 14.89 5.06 13.90
C GLY A 6 15.73 4.13 13.02
N MET A 7 15.05 3.47 12.08
CA MET A 7 15.61 2.46 11.18
C MET A 7 16.42 3.08 10.04
N HIS A 8 17.63 2.57 9.81
CA HIS A 8 18.46 3.02 8.69
C HIS A 8 17.74 2.80 7.35
N ARG A 9 17.95 3.71 6.39
CA ARG A 9 17.33 3.64 5.06
C ARG A 9 17.60 2.30 4.38
N LYS A 10 18.81 1.76 4.51
CA LYS A 10 19.19 0.47 3.94
C LYS A 10 18.31 -0.66 4.47
N ASP A 11 18.08 -0.71 5.78
CA ASP A 11 17.26 -1.76 6.39
C ASP A 11 15.78 -1.60 6.06
N ARG A 12 15.27 -0.35 5.95
CA ARG A 12 13.92 -0.10 5.44
C ARG A 12 13.72 -0.63 4.03
N LEU A 13 14.66 -0.33 3.14
CA LEU A 13 14.61 -0.81 1.76
C LEU A 13 14.70 -2.35 1.70
N ASP A 14 15.47 -2.97 2.58
CA ASP A 14 15.58 -4.43 2.67
C ASP A 14 14.24 -5.08 3.07
N ILE A 15 13.56 -4.52 4.09
CA ILE A 15 12.21 -4.95 4.48
C ILE A 15 11.21 -4.73 3.35
N GLU A 16 11.24 -3.56 2.71
CA GLU A 16 10.37 -3.25 1.56
C GLU A 16 10.58 -4.24 0.42
N GLN A 17 11.83 -4.62 0.11
CA GLN A 17 12.12 -5.60 -0.93
C GLN A 17 11.67 -7.01 -0.54
N ARG A 18 11.78 -7.41 0.73
CA ARG A 18 11.30 -8.72 1.21
C ARG A 18 9.78 -8.82 1.23
N ILE A 19 9.07 -7.71 1.46
CA ILE A 19 7.60 -7.70 1.47
C ILE A 19 7.04 -7.49 0.07
N PHE A 20 7.52 -6.47 -0.65
CA PHE A 20 6.92 -5.95 -1.89
C PHE A 20 7.83 -6.07 -3.12
N GLY A 21 9.06 -6.57 -2.97
CA GLY A 21 9.95 -6.81 -4.10
C GLY A 21 9.43 -7.91 -5.02
N ARG A 22 10.08 -8.10 -6.17
CA ARG A 22 9.69 -9.13 -7.16
C ARG A 22 9.57 -10.53 -6.57
N ASN A 23 10.44 -10.84 -5.62
CA ASN A 23 10.44 -12.12 -4.90
C ASN A 23 9.86 -11.99 -3.48
N GLY A 24 9.20 -10.89 -3.15
CA GLY A 24 8.66 -10.64 -1.82
C GLY A 24 7.40 -11.44 -1.50
N ILE A 25 6.92 -11.29 -0.27
CA ILE A 25 5.70 -11.94 0.25
C ILE A 25 4.48 -11.63 -0.63
N SER A 26 4.34 -10.39 -1.10
CA SER A 26 3.21 -9.98 -1.95
C SER A 26 3.18 -10.65 -3.33
N ASN A 27 4.25 -11.35 -3.71
CA ASN A 27 4.36 -12.09 -4.97
C ASN A 27 4.52 -13.59 -4.71
N ALA A 28 4.08 -14.09 -3.55
CA ALA A 28 4.05 -15.52 -3.28
C ALA A 28 3.04 -16.24 -4.18
N ASP A 29 3.47 -17.32 -4.84
CA ASP A 29 2.65 -18.06 -5.79
C ASP A 29 1.56 -18.89 -5.10
N ASP A 30 1.86 -19.41 -3.91
CA ASP A 30 0.95 -20.21 -3.12
C ASP A 30 1.09 -19.93 -1.62
N SER A 31 0.27 -20.65 -0.83
CA SER A 31 0.19 -20.41 0.61
C SER A 31 1.42 -20.91 1.34
N ALA A 32 2.11 -21.93 0.83
CA ALA A 32 3.32 -22.43 1.47
C ALA A 32 4.45 -21.40 1.29
N VAL A 33 4.62 -20.89 0.06
CA VAL A 33 5.58 -19.82 -0.25
C VAL A 33 5.27 -18.54 0.52
N PHE A 34 3.99 -18.19 0.71
CA PHE A 34 3.59 -17.03 1.51
C PHE A 34 4.03 -17.18 2.98
N GLU A 35 3.80 -18.34 3.58
CA GLU A 35 4.15 -18.58 4.99
C GLU A 35 5.69 -18.64 5.15
N GLU A 36 6.40 -19.33 4.26
CA GLU A 36 7.88 -19.39 4.24
C GLU A 36 8.51 -17.99 4.18
N LYS A 37 8.12 -17.17 3.20
CA LYS A 37 8.62 -15.78 3.09
C LYS A 37 8.21 -14.90 4.27
N SER A 38 7.05 -15.16 4.86
CA SER A 38 6.63 -14.45 6.06
C SER A 38 7.50 -14.80 7.27
N GLU A 39 7.88 -16.07 7.41
CA GLU A 39 8.81 -16.53 8.44
C GLU A 39 10.20 -15.89 8.27
N GLU A 40 10.73 -15.83 7.04
CA GLU A 40 12.00 -15.14 6.75
C GLU A 40 11.98 -13.67 7.18
N VAL A 41 10.87 -12.96 6.94
CA VAL A 41 10.71 -11.56 7.37
C VAL A 41 10.57 -11.47 8.89
N GLU A 42 9.86 -12.40 9.53
CA GLU A 42 9.76 -12.46 10.98
C GLU A 42 11.13 -12.67 11.64
N GLU A 43 11.95 -13.58 11.11
CA GLU A 43 13.30 -13.82 11.59
C GLU A 43 14.20 -12.60 11.40
N PHE A 44 14.18 -12.01 10.21
CA PHE A 44 14.92 -10.77 9.94
C PHE A 44 14.52 -9.64 10.91
N CYS A 45 13.22 -9.47 11.14
CA CYS A 45 12.71 -8.50 12.10
C CYS A 45 13.13 -8.86 13.53
N LYS A 46 13.07 -10.13 13.92
CA LYS A 46 13.48 -10.58 15.25
C LYS A 46 14.95 -10.27 15.52
N GLU A 47 15.83 -10.47 14.54
CA GLU A 47 17.26 -10.23 14.68
C GLU A 47 17.62 -8.74 14.72
N LYS A 48 17.08 -7.94 13.79
CA LYS A 48 17.48 -6.53 13.66
C LYS A 48 16.57 -5.54 14.37
N PHE A 49 15.27 -5.82 14.43
CA PHE A 49 14.24 -4.89 14.92
C PHE A 49 13.17 -5.63 15.74
N PRO A 50 13.48 -6.12 16.97
CA PRO A 50 12.55 -6.94 17.74
C PRO A 50 11.16 -6.30 17.94
N SER A 51 11.11 -4.97 18.04
CA SER A 51 9.86 -4.20 18.14
C SER A 51 8.98 -4.31 16.88
N LEU A 52 9.59 -4.48 15.70
CA LEU A 52 8.88 -4.66 14.44
C LEU A 52 8.33 -6.07 14.29
N LYS A 53 8.99 -7.10 14.87
CA LYS A 53 8.52 -8.50 14.76
C LYS A 53 7.08 -8.64 15.24
N GLY A 54 6.79 -8.07 16.41
CA GLY A 54 5.43 -8.12 16.99
C GLY A 54 4.40 -7.45 16.09
N TYR A 55 4.73 -6.27 15.56
CA TYR A 55 3.87 -5.54 14.62
C TYR A 55 3.68 -6.31 13.31
N PHE A 56 4.74 -6.91 12.77
CA PHE A 56 4.67 -7.70 11.55
C PHE A 56 3.76 -8.90 11.73
N SER A 57 3.98 -9.72 12.75
CA SER A 57 3.22 -10.97 12.92
C SER A 57 1.75 -10.73 13.26
N THR A 58 1.45 -9.68 14.04
CA THR A 58 0.07 -9.41 14.52
C THR A 58 -0.74 -8.51 13.61
N VAL A 59 -0.10 -7.63 12.84
CA VAL A 59 -0.79 -6.62 12.03
C VAL A 59 -0.47 -6.79 10.55
N LEU A 60 0.82 -6.72 10.16
CA LEU A 60 1.15 -6.69 8.73
C LEU A 60 0.86 -8.03 8.04
N LYS A 61 1.30 -9.16 8.59
CA LYS A 61 1.11 -10.48 7.98
C LYS A 61 -0.37 -10.79 7.73
N PRO A 62 -1.30 -10.62 8.69
CA PRO A 62 -2.74 -10.78 8.43
C PRO A 62 -3.29 -9.83 7.36
N VAL A 63 -2.83 -8.57 7.35
CA VAL A 63 -3.26 -7.58 6.35
C VAL A 63 -2.76 -7.95 4.96
N LEU A 64 -1.48 -8.32 4.83
CA LEU A 64 -0.90 -8.79 3.57
C LEU A 64 -1.65 -10.02 3.05
N LYS A 65 -1.96 -10.97 3.93
CA LYS A 65 -2.72 -12.16 3.57
C LYS A 65 -4.12 -11.82 3.04
N GLY A 66 -4.93 -11.14 3.84
CA GLY A 66 -6.35 -10.90 3.52
C GLY A 66 -6.62 -9.77 2.52
N LYS A 67 -5.67 -8.85 2.31
CA LYS A 67 -5.86 -7.69 1.42
C LYS A 67 -5.00 -7.72 0.15
N ILE A 68 -3.98 -8.57 0.10
CA ILE A 68 -3.08 -8.65 -1.05
C ILE A 68 -3.04 -10.08 -1.59
N TYR A 69 -2.47 -11.02 -0.83
CA TYR A 69 -2.22 -12.38 -1.30
C TYR A 69 -3.51 -13.13 -1.67
N GLU A 70 -4.50 -13.21 -0.78
CA GLU A 70 -5.75 -13.93 -1.07
C GLU A 70 -6.53 -13.30 -2.23
N PRO A 71 -6.71 -11.96 -2.29
CA PRO A 71 -7.34 -11.34 -3.46
C PRO A 71 -6.57 -11.53 -4.77
N GLN A 72 -5.22 -11.53 -4.77
CA GLN A 72 -4.41 -11.77 -5.96
C GLN A 72 -4.61 -13.19 -6.49
N ASN A 73 -4.52 -14.18 -5.62
CA ASN A 73 -4.70 -15.58 -6.00
C ASN A 73 -6.15 -15.92 -6.37
N ALA A 74 -7.12 -15.13 -5.90
CA ALA A 74 -8.51 -15.18 -6.37
C ALA A 74 -8.75 -14.42 -7.69
N GLY A 75 -7.72 -13.83 -8.30
CA GLY A 75 -7.83 -13.02 -9.53
C GLY A 75 -8.63 -11.72 -9.37
N ARG A 76 -8.85 -11.26 -8.12
CA ARG A 76 -9.64 -10.05 -7.83
C ARG A 76 -8.82 -8.77 -7.95
N ILE A 77 -7.49 -8.87 -7.82
CA ILE A 77 -6.55 -7.76 -7.99
C ILE A 77 -5.32 -8.23 -8.76
N GLU A 78 -4.67 -7.31 -9.49
CA GLU A 78 -3.45 -7.61 -10.25
C GLU A 78 -2.24 -7.88 -9.34
N ARG A 79 -1.31 -8.72 -9.84
CA ARG A 79 -0.05 -9.03 -9.13
C ARG A 79 0.90 -7.82 -9.09
N ASP A 80 0.95 -7.04 -10.17
CA ASP A 80 1.85 -5.87 -10.31
C ASP A 80 1.32 -4.60 -9.63
N ARG A 81 0.66 -4.74 -8.48
CA ARG A 81 0.09 -3.60 -7.77
C ARG A 81 1.21 -2.74 -7.21
N THR A 82 1.48 -1.61 -7.86
CA THR A 82 2.39 -0.59 -7.34
C THR A 82 1.70 0.24 -6.26
N ASN A 83 2.47 0.71 -5.28
CA ASN A 83 1.98 1.63 -4.25
C ASN A 83 1.66 3.04 -4.79
N ASN A 84 1.85 3.28 -6.10
CA ASN A 84 1.71 4.57 -6.75
C ASN A 84 0.37 5.25 -6.44
N ASN A 85 -0.72 4.50 -6.30
CA ASN A 85 -2.01 5.07 -5.95
C ASN A 85 -1.99 5.68 -4.54
N SER A 86 -1.50 4.93 -3.54
CA SER A 86 -1.41 5.40 -2.15
C SER A 86 -0.34 6.50 -1.99
N GLU A 87 0.79 6.40 -2.68
CA GLU A 87 1.82 7.44 -2.66
C GLU A 87 1.36 8.73 -3.34
N SER A 88 0.66 8.63 -4.48
CA SER A 88 0.08 9.78 -5.17
C SER A 88 -0.98 10.46 -4.30
N TYR A 89 -1.83 9.68 -3.62
CA TYR A 89 -2.81 10.26 -2.67
C TYR A 89 -2.14 10.92 -1.47
N ASN A 90 -1.14 10.28 -0.89
CA ASN A 90 -0.37 10.90 0.18
C ASN A 90 0.29 12.19 -0.30
N HIS A 91 0.80 12.24 -1.52
CA HIS A 91 1.37 13.45 -2.10
C HIS A 91 0.31 14.57 -2.25
N VAL A 92 -0.86 14.25 -2.82
CA VAL A 92 -1.97 15.21 -2.94
C VAL A 92 -2.43 15.72 -1.58
N LEU A 93 -2.58 14.83 -0.59
CA LEU A 93 -2.92 15.19 0.78
C LEU A 93 -1.89 16.14 1.39
N LYS A 94 -0.60 15.83 1.23
CA LYS A 94 0.49 16.66 1.76
C LYS A 94 0.45 18.07 1.16
N ILE A 95 0.17 18.20 -0.14
CA ILE A 95 0.00 19.49 -0.82
C ILE A 95 -1.26 20.21 -0.33
N ALA A 96 -2.40 19.54 -0.31
CA ALA A 96 -3.70 20.14 0.04
C ALA A 96 -3.77 20.65 1.49
N VAL A 97 -3.06 19.98 2.40
CA VAL A 97 -3.03 20.35 3.82
C VAL A 97 -1.88 21.34 4.13
N ASP A 98 -0.90 21.51 3.23
CA ASP A 98 0.28 22.39 3.40
C ASP A 98 1.05 22.13 4.73
N TRP A 99 0.86 20.95 5.34
CA TRP A 99 1.48 20.53 6.61
C TRP A 99 1.33 21.51 7.79
N LYS A 100 0.40 22.45 7.72
CA LYS A 100 0.15 23.43 8.78
C LYS A 100 -0.97 22.96 9.70
N PRO A 101 -0.89 23.24 11.01
CA PRO A 101 -2.02 23.10 11.91
C PRO A 101 -3.22 23.86 11.36
N GLN A 102 -4.36 23.18 11.27
CA GLN A 102 -5.63 23.74 10.80
C GLN A 102 -6.69 23.50 11.86
N SER A 103 -7.78 24.26 11.82
CA SER A 103 -8.92 23.92 12.64
C SER A 103 -9.44 22.53 12.25
N LEU A 104 -9.98 21.79 13.21
CA LEU A 104 -10.54 20.47 12.93
C LEU A 104 -11.63 20.56 11.84
N VAL A 105 -12.41 21.63 11.83
CA VAL A 105 -13.46 21.88 10.84
C VAL A 105 -12.87 22.04 9.44
N ASP A 106 -11.84 22.88 9.28
CA ASP A 106 -11.19 23.09 7.98
C ASP A 106 -10.53 21.82 7.46
N PHE A 107 -9.92 21.03 8.36
CA PHE A 107 -9.35 19.74 8.02
C PHE A 107 -10.42 18.76 7.53
N VAL A 108 -11.55 18.66 8.22
CA VAL A 108 -12.67 17.79 7.83
C VAL A 108 -13.24 18.19 6.47
N ILE A 109 -13.41 19.50 6.22
CA ILE A 109 -13.87 20.01 4.92
C ILE A 109 -12.89 19.59 3.81
N LYS A 110 -11.59 19.86 3.97
CA LYS A 110 -10.57 19.51 2.97
C LYS A 110 -10.48 18.01 2.71
N MET A 111 -10.61 17.19 3.75
CA MET A 111 -10.65 15.73 3.61
C MET A 111 -11.86 15.28 2.81
N THR A 112 -13.02 15.90 3.06
CA THR A 112 -14.27 15.63 2.33
C THR A 112 -14.10 15.99 0.85
N ASP A 113 -13.62 17.20 0.56
CA ASP A 113 -13.38 17.67 -0.82
C ASP A 113 -12.43 16.74 -1.59
N MET A 114 -11.37 16.26 -0.94
CA MET A 114 -10.42 15.32 -1.53
C MET A 114 -11.07 13.97 -1.85
N VAL A 115 -11.89 13.43 -0.93
CA VAL A 115 -12.62 12.17 -1.17
C VAL A 115 -13.60 12.34 -2.32
N GLU A 116 -14.33 13.46 -2.39
CA GLU A 116 -15.24 13.74 -3.49
C GLU A 116 -14.52 13.87 -4.84
N ALA A 117 -13.37 14.54 -4.87
CA ALA A 117 -12.54 14.62 -6.07
C ALA A 117 -12.12 13.22 -6.55
N ASN A 118 -11.75 12.33 -5.63
CA ASN A 118 -11.38 10.96 -5.95
C ASN A 118 -12.54 10.16 -6.56
N TYR A 119 -13.75 10.31 -6.02
CA TYR A 119 -14.93 9.66 -6.62
C TYR A 119 -15.24 10.21 -8.01
N LYS A 120 -15.03 11.51 -8.24
CA LYS A 120 -15.19 12.12 -9.58
C LYS A 120 -14.16 11.54 -10.55
N ASP A 121 -12.90 11.40 -10.13
CA ASP A 121 -11.85 10.85 -10.98
C ASP A 121 -12.01 9.35 -11.23
N LEU A 122 -12.50 8.57 -10.25
CA LEU A 122 -12.89 7.18 -10.44
C LEU A 122 -14.02 7.04 -11.47
N ARG A 123 -15.05 7.89 -11.37
CA ARG A 123 -16.15 7.92 -12.37
C ARG A 123 -15.63 8.27 -13.76
N ARG A 124 -14.69 9.21 -13.87
CA ARG A 124 -14.06 9.55 -15.15
C ARG A 124 -13.28 8.36 -15.71
N ALA A 125 -12.53 7.64 -14.88
CA ALA A 125 -11.78 6.46 -15.29
C ALA A 125 -12.71 5.36 -15.87
N VAL A 126 -13.90 5.19 -15.27
CA VAL A 126 -14.92 4.24 -15.76
C VAL A 126 -15.42 4.57 -17.17
N ILE A 127 -15.38 5.83 -17.61
CA ILE A 127 -15.75 6.24 -18.96
C ILE A 127 -14.53 6.52 -19.85
N GLY A 128 -13.34 6.02 -19.46
CA GLY A 128 -12.10 6.21 -20.22
C GLY A 128 -11.60 7.66 -20.27
N ARG A 129 -11.94 8.48 -19.28
CA ARG A 129 -11.54 9.90 -19.19
C ARG A 129 -10.72 10.17 -17.94
N GLY A 130 -10.00 11.29 -17.94
CA GLY A 130 -9.25 11.77 -16.77
C GLY A 130 -7.87 11.13 -16.63
N PRO A 131 -7.21 11.30 -15.47
CA PRO A 131 -5.82 10.90 -15.28
C PRO A 131 -5.63 9.42 -14.90
N TYR A 132 -6.71 8.70 -14.58
CA TYR A 132 -6.67 7.30 -14.19
C TYR A 132 -7.29 6.41 -15.26
N THR A 133 -6.75 5.21 -15.40
CA THR A 133 -7.29 4.15 -16.26
C THR A 133 -7.80 2.99 -15.41
N LEU A 134 -8.84 2.31 -15.90
CA LEU A 134 -9.26 1.05 -15.33
C LEU A 134 -8.18 -0.01 -15.54
N SER A 135 -7.94 -0.82 -14.52
CA SER A 135 -7.10 -2.01 -14.63
C SER A 135 -7.78 -3.04 -15.54
N SER A 136 -6.98 -3.87 -16.22
CA SER A 136 -7.45 -4.94 -17.11
C SER A 136 -8.50 -5.85 -16.46
N THR A 137 -8.34 -6.11 -15.16
CA THR A 137 -9.28 -6.91 -14.35
C THR A 137 -10.68 -6.30 -14.22
N HIS A 138 -10.82 -4.99 -14.42
CA HIS A 138 -12.05 -4.21 -14.25
C HIS A 138 -12.60 -3.69 -15.59
N GLU A 139 -12.03 -4.08 -16.73
CA GLU A 139 -12.51 -3.69 -18.06
C GLU A 139 -13.96 -4.14 -18.33
N HIS A 140 -14.44 -5.15 -17.63
CA HIS A 140 -15.82 -5.62 -17.76
C HIS A 140 -16.88 -4.57 -17.33
N PHE A 141 -16.49 -3.50 -16.63
CA PHE A 141 -17.34 -2.34 -16.33
C PHE A 141 -17.47 -1.35 -17.51
N LEU A 142 -16.65 -1.48 -18.56
CA LEU A 142 -16.67 -0.61 -19.76
C LEU A 142 -17.68 -1.05 -20.82
N LYS A 143 -18.62 -1.97 -20.51
CA LYS A 143 -19.58 -2.45 -21.52
C LYS A 143 -20.56 -1.33 -21.93
N ASP A 144 -20.60 -1.10 -23.24
CA ASP A 144 -21.53 -0.21 -23.96
C ASP A 144 -23.01 -0.48 -23.64
#